data_AF-A0A3P6QK07-F1
#
_entry.id   AF-A0A3P6QK07-F1
#
_cell.length_a   1.000
_cell.length_b   1.000
_cell.length_c   1.000
_cell.angle_alpha   90.00
_cell.angle_beta   90.00
_cell.angle_gamma   90.00
#
_symmetry.space_group_name_H-M   'P 1'
#
loop_
_entity.id
_entity.type
_entity.pdbx_description
1 polymer ?
#
loop_
_entity_poly.entity_id
_entity_poly.type
_entity_poly.pdbx_seq_one_letter_code
_entity_poly.pdbx_strand_id
1 'polypeptide(L)'
;MSQVSGSQQLGDKVELEFQAFRLQQYELNGNIIGSKTFRVQYEAVSLTSKALRRCVVTSWRDLTGYTNLDDLLATSVGALLVIIPSDLDALSPADKTLFSELERKLATARTEMAVYVTRSSPEATAILSDVQSSSATTKSATQQLFNSIAANTFQFTSTGSHSSNALTYKPNNIIGRLRSSDRSAPTIAFVAHYDSHAAFPGAAVGADSNGSGVVVLLELLAIFRKLYEKPATRPPFNLVFVWTAAGKYNYQGARQFIEDFQSAGIAYVYPFPDDHHLELAICVEALGGAGSLRMHASKQPADGSAADSCLQFSDLRPFFTHISTFYTDRLLRRLRHAAPNQSVELVTKKISVNQPSAWEHEKFNIKRLPAVTLSRLATHDDAIRKSMLDTPSQLSLENMEQNIR
;
A
#
# COMPACT_ATOMS: atom_id res chain seq x y z
N MET A 1 13.94 -6.24 5.97
CA MET A 1 13.79 -7.71 6.04
C MET A 1 14.64 -8.17 7.20
N SER A 2 14.08 -8.90 8.16
CA SER A 2 14.79 -9.37 9.36
C SER A 2 14.53 -10.87 9.47
N GLN A 3 15.58 -11.69 9.54
CA GLN A 3 15.40 -13.12 9.80
C GLN A 3 15.24 -13.33 11.30
N VAL A 4 14.39 -14.27 11.69
CA VAL A 4 14.22 -14.69 13.08
C VAL A 4 14.53 -16.18 13.13
N SER A 5 15.58 -16.55 13.85
CA SER A 5 15.99 -17.95 14.03
C SER A 5 15.54 -18.43 15.41
N GLY A 6 14.98 -19.63 15.48
CA GLY A 6 14.70 -20.36 16.71
C GLY A 6 15.79 -21.40 16.98
N SER A 7 16.23 -21.54 18.22
CA SER A 7 17.14 -22.63 18.63
C SER A 7 16.60 -23.34 19.87
N GLN A 8 16.79 -24.66 19.91
CA GLN A 8 16.46 -25.53 21.05
C GLN A 8 17.70 -25.74 21.95
N GLN A 9 17.54 -25.71 23.27
CA GLN A 9 18.62 -26.09 24.21
C GLN A 9 18.35 -27.44 24.90
N LEU A 10 19.24 -28.39 24.61
CA LEU A 10 19.42 -29.79 25.07
C LEU A 10 18.54 -30.87 24.42
N GLY A 11 19.21 -31.90 23.88
CA GLY A 11 18.83 -32.59 22.63
C GLY A 11 19.70 -32.02 21.49
N ASP A 12 19.97 -32.75 20.40
CA ASP A 12 20.74 -32.20 19.25
C ASP A 12 20.30 -30.76 18.96
N LYS A 13 21.26 -29.81 18.90
CA LYS A 13 20.95 -28.41 18.64
C LYS A 13 20.33 -28.31 17.23
N VAL A 14 19.01 -28.28 17.17
CA VAL A 14 18.29 -27.97 15.93
C VAL A 14 18.09 -26.46 15.91
N GLU A 15 18.78 -25.81 14.97
CA GLU A 15 18.53 -24.43 14.60
C GLU A 15 17.46 -24.42 13.51
N LEU A 16 16.33 -23.77 13.80
CA LEU A 16 15.22 -23.60 12.88
C LEU A 16 15.23 -22.15 12.41
N GLU A 17 15.36 -21.97 11.10
CA GLU A 17 15.27 -20.65 10.48
C GLU A 17 13.96 -20.52 9.72
N PHE A 18 13.21 -19.46 9.99
CA PHE A 18 12.04 -19.13 9.18
C PHE A 18 11.90 -17.62 8.99
N GLN A 19 11.19 -17.25 7.93
CA GLN A 19 10.97 -15.86 7.59
C GLN A 19 9.86 -15.27 8.46
N ALA A 20 10.13 -14.11 9.07
CA ALA A 20 9.15 -13.35 9.81
C ALA A 20 9.18 -11.87 9.37
N PHE A 21 8.01 -11.25 9.34
CA PHE A 21 7.85 -9.87 8.92
C PHE A 21 7.46 -9.02 10.13
N ARG A 22 8.22 -7.95 10.36
CA ARG A 22 7.98 -7.05 11.48
C ARG A 22 6.77 -6.16 11.23
N LEU A 23 6.02 -5.88 12.28
CA LEU A 23 5.00 -4.84 12.28
C LEU A 23 5.65 -3.49 11.95
N GLN A 24 4.94 -2.65 11.21
CA GLN A 24 5.42 -1.31 10.87
C GLN A 24 5.82 -0.48 12.09
N GLN A 25 6.64 0.54 11.86
CA GLN A 25 6.99 1.54 12.86
C GLN A 25 7.10 2.90 12.18
N TYR A 26 6.37 3.89 12.66
CA TYR A 26 6.52 5.28 12.23
C TYR A 26 6.13 6.25 13.34
N GLU A 27 6.60 7.49 13.23
CA GLU A 27 6.28 8.55 14.17
C GLU A 27 5.34 9.57 13.51
N LEU A 28 4.22 9.86 14.17
CA LEU A 28 3.25 10.85 13.72
C LEU A 28 2.95 11.81 14.88
N ASN A 29 3.26 13.09 14.71
CA ASN A 29 3.05 14.14 15.72
C ASN A 29 3.65 13.77 17.10
N GLY A 30 4.87 13.23 17.11
CA GLY A 30 5.55 12.81 18.35
C GLY A 30 5.09 11.47 18.93
N ASN A 31 4.10 10.81 18.31
CA ASN A 31 3.62 9.50 18.74
C ASN A 31 4.20 8.40 17.85
N ILE A 32 4.88 7.43 18.46
CA ILE A 32 5.32 6.21 17.77
C ILE A 32 4.13 5.27 17.64
N ILE A 33 3.83 4.88 16.40
CA ILE A 33 2.83 3.88 16.05
C ILE A 33 3.56 2.62 15.57
N GLY A 34 3.01 1.47 15.93
CA GLY A 34 3.49 0.15 15.61
C GLY A 34 4.47 -0.41 16.64
N SER A 35 5.40 -1.25 16.17
CA SER A 35 6.37 -1.96 17.02
C SER A 35 7.64 -1.14 17.17
N LYS A 36 7.96 -0.67 18.37
CA LYS A 36 9.14 0.19 18.61
C LYS A 36 10.46 -0.59 18.64
N THR A 37 10.44 -1.85 19.07
CA THR A 37 11.61 -2.72 19.11
C THR A 37 11.61 -3.72 17.96
N PHE A 38 12.78 -4.11 17.49
CA PHE A 38 12.95 -5.15 16.47
C PHE A 38 13.74 -6.35 17.00
N ARG A 39 14.57 -6.13 18.03
CA ARG A 39 15.41 -7.17 18.59
C ARG A 39 14.57 -8.18 19.36
N VAL A 40 14.67 -9.44 18.95
CA VAL A 40 14.14 -10.58 19.67
C VAL A 40 15.34 -11.34 20.24
N GLN A 41 15.37 -11.55 21.55
CA GLN A 41 16.30 -12.46 22.22
C GLN A 41 15.58 -13.04 23.43
N TYR A 42 14.51 -13.77 23.17
CA TYR A 42 13.55 -14.18 24.19
C TYR A 42 13.17 -15.64 24.02
N GLU A 43 12.87 -16.29 25.15
CA GLU A 43 12.28 -17.63 25.15
C GLU A 43 10.82 -17.59 24.73
N ALA A 44 10.40 -18.60 23.98
CA ALA A 44 9.03 -18.77 23.52
C ALA A 44 8.08 -19.14 24.67
N VAL A 45 6.92 -18.48 24.74
CA VAL A 45 5.86 -18.78 25.69
C VAL A 45 4.49 -18.68 25.02
N SER A 46 3.48 -19.34 25.59
CA SER A 46 2.12 -19.25 25.07
C SER A 46 1.46 -17.92 25.45
N LEU A 47 0.37 -17.61 24.76
CA LEU A 47 -0.45 -16.40 24.97
C LEU A 47 -1.00 -16.24 26.40
N THR A 48 -1.16 -17.35 27.14
CA THR A 48 -1.71 -17.34 28.51
C THR A 48 -0.64 -17.16 29.59
N SER A 49 0.64 -17.15 29.21
CA SER A 49 1.75 -17.02 30.15
C SER A 49 1.78 -15.64 30.80
N LYS A 50 2.00 -15.60 32.12
CA LYS A 50 2.16 -14.36 32.90
C LYS A 50 3.60 -13.86 32.96
N ALA A 51 4.51 -14.47 32.20
CA ALA A 51 5.93 -14.17 32.25
C ALA A 51 6.29 -12.90 31.48
N LEU A 52 7.00 -11.98 32.13
CA LEU A 52 7.57 -10.78 31.50
C LEU A 52 8.83 -11.12 30.71
N ARG A 53 9.15 -10.35 29.65
CA ARG A 53 10.38 -10.49 28.82
C ARG A 53 10.49 -11.84 28.12
N ARG A 54 9.41 -12.25 27.45
CA ARG A 54 9.33 -13.49 26.67
C ARG A 54 8.85 -13.20 25.24
N CYS A 55 9.00 -14.17 24.35
CA CYS A 55 8.41 -14.16 23.01
C CYS A 55 7.08 -14.92 23.07
N VAL A 56 5.95 -14.22 23.01
CA VAL A 56 4.64 -14.86 22.93
C VAL A 56 4.48 -15.42 21.53
N VAL A 57 4.27 -16.74 21.42
CA VAL A 57 3.98 -17.42 20.15
C VAL A 57 2.50 -17.80 20.14
N THR A 58 1.78 -17.37 19.11
CA THR A 58 0.33 -17.59 19.02
C THR A 58 -0.13 -17.73 17.59
N SER A 59 -1.24 -18.44 17.39
CA SER A 59 -1.98 -18.34 16.12
C SER A 59 -2.70 -16.99 16.03
N TRP A 60 -2.94 -16.51 14.81
CA TRP A 60 -3.74 -15.32 14.58
C TRP A 60 -5.18 -15.47 15.11
N ARG A 61 -5.75 -16.68 15.08
CA ARG A 61 -7.11 -16.97 15.58
C ARG A 61 -7.18 -16.80 17.09
N ASP A 62 -6.24 -17.39 17.81
CA ASP A 62 -6.19 -17.27 19.28
C ASP A 62 -6.00 -15.80 19.69
N LEU A 63 -5.20 -15.05 18.91
CA LEU A 63 -4.99 -13.63 19.13
C LEU A 63 -6.26 -12.80 18.89
N THR A 64 -7.08 -13.15 17.88
CA THR A 64 -8.37 -12.46 17.66
C THR A 64 -9.37 -12.70 18.78
N GLY A 65 -9.37 -13.90 19.38
CA GLY A 65 -10.23 -14.26 20.50
C GLY A 65 -9.72 -13.75 21.86
N TYR A 66 -8.55 -13.12 21.91
CA TYR A 66 -7.95 -12.69 23.16
C TYR A 66 -8.58 -11.41 23.70
N THR A 67 -9.28 -11.51 24.83
CA THR A 67 -10.09 -10.43 25.42
C THR A 67 -9.32 -9.13 25.67
N ASN A 68 -8.04 -9.23 26.05
CA ASN A 68 -7.24 -8.09 26.49
C ASN A 68 -6.04 -7.84 25.56
N LEU A 69 -6.25 -7.87 24.23
CA LEU A 69 -5.18 -7.62 23.26
C LEU A 69 -4.51 -6.25 23.47
N ASP A 70 -5.28 -5.22 23.79
CA ASP A 70 -4.75 -3.88 24.04
C ASP A 70 -3.82 -3.86 25.26
N ASP A 71 -4.18 -4.55 26.35
CA ASP A 71 -3.32 -4.70 27.52
C ASP A 71 -2.06 -5.49 27.19
N LEU A 72 -2.18 -6.57 26.40
CA LEU A 72 -1.02 -7.36 25.97
C LEU A 72 0.01 -6.46 25.25
N LEU A 73 -0.47 -5.63 24.32
CA LEU A 73 0.36 -4.72 23.52
C LEU A 73 0.90 -3.54 24.32
N ALA A 74 0.16 -3.03 25.32
CA ALA A 74 0.54 -1.86 26.11
C ALA A 74 1.49 -2.19 27.27
N THR A 75 1.27 -3.31 27.97
CA THR A 75 1.90 -3.59 29.27
C THR A 75 3.13 -4.50 29.18
N SER A 76 3.35 -5.16 28.04
CA SER A 76 4.37 -6.20 27.92
C SER A 76 5.67 -5.67 27.33
N VAL A 77 6.79 -6.05 27.96
CA VAL A 77 8.14 -5.94 27.38
C VAL A 77 8.51 -7.32 26.84
N GLY A 78 8.86 -7.43 25.56
CA GLY A 78 9.18 -8.72 24.94
C GLY A 78 8.94 -8.73 23.43
N ALA A 79 8.57 -9.89 22.91
CA ALA A 79 8.21 -10.08 21.51
C ALA A 79 6.87 -10.82 21.36
N LEU A 80 6.19 -10.60 20.24
CA LEU A 80 4.98 -11.32 19.85
C LEU A 80 5.20 -11.86 18.44
N LEU A 81 5.16 -13.17 18.29
CA LEU A 81 5.19 -13.87 17.01
C LEU A 81 3.81 -14.43 16.71
N VAL A 82 3.17 -13.89 15.68
CA VAL A 82 1.85 -14.31 15.20
C VAL A 82 2.02 -15.23 14.01
N ILE A 83 1.48 -16.45 14.09
CA ILE A 83 1.46 -17.40 12.98
C ILE A 83 0.16 -17.21 12.21
N ILE A 84 0.29 -16.88 10.92
CA ILE A 84 -0.82 -16.69 9.98
C ILE A 84 -0.88 -17.86 8.99
N PRO A 85 -1.99 -18.07 8.27
CA PRO A 85 -2.07 -19.12 7.25
C PRO A 85 -0.96 -18.98 6.21
N SER A 86 -0.50 -20.10 5.66
CA SER A 86 0.40 -20.11 4.51
C SER A 86 -0.24 -19.48 3.28
N ASP A 87 -1.53 -19.74 3.10
CA ASP A 87 -2.37 -19.20 2.04
C ASP A 87 -3.52 -18.37 2.65
N LEU A 88 -3.49 -17.05 2.42
CA LEU A 88 -4.54 -16.12 2.85
C LEU A 88 -5.79 -16.20 1.97
N ASP A 89 -5.68 -16.74 0.75
CA ASP A 89 -6.80 -16.87 -0.17
C ASP A 89 -7.75 -17.98 0.27
N ALA A 90 -7.20 -19.04 0.87
CA ALA A 90 -7.93 -20.17 1.45
C ALA A 90 -8.77 -19.82 2.69
N LEU A 91 -8.65 -18.61 3.24
CA LEU A 91 -9.49 -18.16 4.35
C LEU A 91 -10.96 -18.04 3.92
N SER A 92 -11.87 -18.45 4.80
CA SER A 92 -13.31 -18.23 4.60
C SER A 92 -13.65 -16.72 4.62
N PRO A 93 -14.78 -16.28 4.06
CA PRO A 93 -15.17 -14.86 4.11
C PRO A 93 -15.28 -14.30 5.54
N ALA A 94 -15.77 -15.11 6.49
CA ALA A 94 -15.83 -14.75 7.90
C ALA A 94 -14.42 -14.57 8.49
N ASP A 95 -13.49 -15.46 8.14
CA ASP A 95 -12.11 -15.39 8.60
C ASP A 95 -11.34 -14.21 7.99
N LYS A 96 -11.57 -13.89 6.72
CA LYS A 96 -11.00 -12.69 6.08
C LYS A 96 -11.45 -11.42 6.81
N THR A 97 -12.70 -11.38 7.27
CA THR A 97 -13.22 -10.26 8.07
C THR A 97 -12.50 -10.17 9.41
N LEU A 98 -12.44 -11.27 10.17
CA LEU A 98 -11.73 -11.32 11.46
C LEU A 98 -10.24 -10.95 11.33
N PHE A 99 -9.58 -11.46 10.29
CA PHE A 99 -8.19 -11.17 10.02
C PHE A 99 -7.99 -9.68 9.69
N SER A 100 -8.85 -9.08 8.87
CA SER A 100 -8.80 -7.65 8.54
C SER A 100 -8.99 -6.77 9.78
N GLU A 101 -9.86 -7.17 10.71
CA GLU A 101 -10.03 -6.46 11.98
C GLU A 101 -8.79 -6.53 12.87
N LEU A 102 -8.17 -7.71 12.98
CA LEU A 102 -6.90 -7.90 13.69
C LEU A 102 -5.80 -7.04 13.07
N GLU A 103 -5.67 -7.10 11.75
CA GLU A 103 -4.68 -6.34 10.99
C GLU A 103 -4.84 -4.83 11.22
N ARG A 104 -6.09 -4.32 11.18
CA ARG A 104 -6.40 -2.91 11.46
C ARG A 104 -6.00 -2.52 12.89
N LYS A 105 -6.31 -3.36 13.89
CA LYS A 105 -5.91 -3.12 15.28
C LYS A 105 -4.38 -3.04 15.40
N LEU A 106 -3.67 -4.02 14.85
CA LEU A 106 -2.20 -4.07 14.87
C LEU A 106 -1.56 -2.89 14.12
N ALA A 107 -2.13 -2.46 12.99
CA ALA A 107 -1.63 -1.32 12.21
C ALA A 107 -1.59 -0.01 13.01
N THR A 108 -2.51 0.15 13.96
CA THR A 108 -2.63 1.33 14.83
C THR A 108 -2.09 1.12 16.25
N ALA A 109 -1.62 -0.10 16.56
CA ALA A 109 -1.12 -0.45 17.89
C ALA A 109 0.05 0.44 18.29
N ARG A 110 0.20 0.70 19.59
CA ARG A 110 1.36 1.39 20.15
C ARG A 110 2.01 0.44 21.13
N THR A 111 3.14 -0.16 20.75
CA THR A 111 3.76 -1.19 21.57
C THR A 111 5.28 -1.07 21.61
N GLU A 112 5.82 -1.27 22.80
CA GLU A 112 7.25 -1.43 23.05
C GLU A 112 7.74 -2.83 22.63
N MET A 113 6.83 -3.77 22.37
CA MET A 113 7.15 -5.13 21.95
C MET A 113 7.66 -5.20 20.51
N ALA A 114 8.48 -6.20 20.25
CA ALA A 114 8.85 -6.61 18.90
C ALA A 114 7.75 -7.51 18.33
N VAL A 115 6.92 -6.98 17.44
CA VAL A 115 5.78 -7.72 16.88
C VAL A 115 6.11 -8.21 15.48
N TYR A 116 5.93 -9.50 15.26
CA TYR A 116 6.26 -10.20 14.04
C TYR A 116 5.11 -11.09 13.59
N VAL A 117 5.01 -11.27 12.28
CA VAL A 117 4.14 -12.27 11.66
C VAL A 117 4.96 -13.26 10.85
N THR A 118 4.61 -14.53 10.90
CA THR A 118 5.19 -15.56 10.03
C THR A 118 4.09 -16.42 9.43
N ARG A 119 4.30 -16.90 8.20
CA ARG A 119 3.39 -17.84 7.55
C ARG A 119 3.51 -19.21 8.19
N SER A 120 2.41 -19.93 8.26
CA SER A 120 2.36 -21.29 8.78
C SER A 120 3.31 -22.18 7.99
N SER A 121 4.25 -22.79 8.68
CA SER A 121 5.14 -23.85 8.18
C SER A 121 5.11 -25.02 9.15
N PRO A 122 5.58 -26.22 8.75
CA PRO A 122 5.71 -27.34 9.67
C PRO A 122 6.48 -26.98 10.94
N GLU A 123 7.56 -26.20 10.80
CA GLU A 123 8.42 -25.75 11.89
C GLU A 123 7.70 -24.77 12.82
N ALA A 124 7.06 -23.74 12.27
CA ALA A 124 6.31 -22.76 13.05
C ALA A 124 5.14 -23.41 13.81
N THR A 125 4.48 -24.38 13.19
CA THR A 125 3.37 -25.12 13.79
C THR A 125 3.84 -26.04 14.92
N ALA A 126 4.97 -26.73 14.72
CA ALA A 126 5.57 -27.57 15.75
C ALA A 126 5.99 -26.74 16.99
N ILE A 127 6.58 -25.57 16.77
CA ILE A 127 6.94 -24.67 17.87
C ILE A 127 5.67 -24.22 18.62
N LEU A 128 4.60 -23.84 17.90
CA LEU A 128 3.35 -23.44 18.53
C LEU A 128 2.75 -24.56 19.39
N SER A 129 2.69 -25.80 18.89
CA SER A 129 2.14 -26.93 19.64
C SER A 129 2.96 -27.26 20.90
N ASP A 130 4.29 -27.20 20.80
CA ASP A 130 5.18 -27.48 21.93
C ASP A 130 5.06 -26.39 23.02
N VAL A 131 4.97 -25.13 22.61
CA VAL A 131 4.80 -24.00 23.52
C VAL A 131 3.44 -24.04 24.22
N GLN A 132 2.37 -24.41 23.50
CA GLN A 132 1.03 -24.56 24.05
C GLN A 132 0.93 -25.75 25.04
N SER A 133 1.46 -26.91 24.66
CA SER A 133 1.44 -28.11 25.53
C SER A 133 2.24 -27.90 26.82
N SER A 134 3.38 -27.21 26.75
CA SER A 134 4.19 -26.85 27.92
C SER A 134 3.45 -25.91 28.88
N SER A 135 2.56 -25.05 28.36
CA SER A 135 1.81 -24.08 29.15
C SER A 135 0.54 -24.65 29.80
N ALA A 136 -0.07 -25.67 29.19
CA ALA A 136 -1.32 -26.28 29.68
C ALA A 136 -1.15 -27.09 30.98
N THR A 137 0.06 -27.48 31.32
CA THR A 137 0.34 -28.17 32.59
C THR A 137 0.43 -27.19 33.77
N THR A 138 -0.69 -27.00 34.48
CA THR A 138 -0.70 -26.45 35.86
C THR A 138 0.13 -27.36 36.77
N LYS A 139 1.38 -26.96 37.02
CA LYS A 139 2.33 -27.70 37.84
C LYS A 139 2.85 -26.77 38.95
N SER A 140 3.15 -27.33 40.12
CA SER A 140 3.74 -26.56 41.23
C SER A 140 5.04 -25.89 40.79
N ALA A 141 5.47 -24.81 41.46
CA ALA A 141 6.71 -24.10 41.13
C ALA A 141 7.95 -25.02 41.10
N THR A 142 7.98 -26.05 41.94
CA THR A 142 9.03 -27.08 41.94
C THR A 142 8.94 -28.02 40.74
N GLN A 143 7.74 -28.45 40.36
CA GLN A 143 7.55 -29.25 39.14
C GLN A 143 7.80 -28.45 37.86
N GLN A 144 7.55 -27.15 37.85
CA GLN A 144 7.93 -26.29 36.73
C GLN A 144 9.45 -26.21 36.58
N LEU A 145 10.20 -26.08 37.68
CA LEU A 145 11.66 -26.13 37.67
C LEU A 145 12.21 -27.48 37.17
N PHE A 146 11.63 -28.60 37.61
CA PHE A 146 12.06 -29.92 37.13
C PHE A 146 11.69 -30.17 35.67
N ASN A 147 10.52 -29.71 35.22
CA ASN A 147 10.12 -29.86 33.82
C ASN A 147 10.81 -28.87 32.89
N SER A 148 11.21 -27.68 33.34
CA SER A 148 12.02 -26.76 32.52
C SER A 148 13.38 -27.32 32.15
N ILE A 149 13.87 -28.32 32.90
CA ILE A 149 15.11 -29.05 32.59
C ILE A 149 14.87 -30.16 31.55
N ALA A 150 13.64 -30.66 31.43
CA ALA A 150 13.26 -31.76 30.54
C ALA A 150 12.42 -31.33 29.32
N ALA A 151 11.94 -30.08 29.29
CA ALA A 151 11.07 -29.56 28.24
C ALA A 151 11.88 -28.84 27.16
N ASN A 152 11.40 -28.96 25.92
CA ASN A 152 11.95 -28.23 24.77
C ASN A 152 11.78 -26.73 24.99
N THR A 153 12.90 -26.04 25.22
CA THR A 153 12.91 -24.59 25.38
C THR A 153 13.36 -23.95 24.07
N PHE A 154 12.49 -23.16 23.45
CA PHE A 154 12.82 -22.43 22.23
C PHE A 154 13.27 -21.01 22.56
N GLN A 155 14.43 -20.62 22.05
CA GLN A 155 14.91 -19.24 22.11
C GLN A 155 14.89 -18.62 20.71
N PHE A 156 14.19 -17.50 20.57
CA PHE A 156 14.17 -16.71 19.35
C PHE A 156 15.23 -15.63 19.37
N THR A 157 15.97 -15.54 18.27
CA THR A 157 16.93 -14.47 18.02
C THR A 157 16.64 -13.82 16.67
N SER A 158 16.49 -12.50 16.63
CA SER A 158 16.36 -11.76 15.37
C SER A 158 17.73 -11.33 14.84
N THR A 159 18.00 -11.51 13.55
CA THR A 159 19.16 -10.92 12.89
C THR A 159 18.74 -9.62 12.20
N GLY A 160 19.45 -8.53 12.50
CA GLY A 160 19.17 -7.22 11.93
C GLY A 160 19.84 -6.09 12.72
N SER A 161 20.14 -5.00 12.02
CA SER A 161 20.62 -3.75 12.61
C SER A 161 19.56 -2.67 12.42
N HIS A 162 19.37 -1.83 13.45
CA HIS A 162 18.56 -0.63 13.31
C HIS A 162 19.34 0.39 12.49
N SER A 163 18.73 1.03 11.50
CA SER A 163 19.23 2.33 11.04
C SER A 163 18.66 3.40 11.98
N SER A 164 19.48 3.96 12.87
CA SER A 164 19.09 5.14 13.68
C SER A 164 18.92 6.42 12.84
N ASN A 165 19.26 6.35 11.55
CA ASN A 165 19.15 7.49 10.66
C ASN A 165 17.69 7.68 10.26
N ALA A 166 17.23 8.93 10.31
CA ALA A 166 16.01 9.31 9.62
C ALA A 166 16.11 8.81 8.17
N LEU A 167 15.09 8.07 7.72
CA LEU A 167 15.04 7.60 6.35
C LEU A 167 14.91 8.82 5.44
N THR A 168 16.02 9.28 4.86
CA THR A 168 15.98 10.16 3.69
C THR A 168 15.61 9.30 2.49
N TYR A 169 14.33 8.96 2.40
CA TYR A 169 13.81 8.23 1.26
C TYR A 169 13.69 9.19 0.08
N LYS A 170 14.46 8.93 -0.98
CA LYS A 170 14.27 9.58 -2.27
C LYS A 170 13.42 8.64 -3.15
N PRO A 171 12.16 9.00 -3.47
CA PRO A 171 11.34 8.21 -4.38
C PRO A 171 12.05 7.99 -5.72
N ASN A 172 12.05 6.75 -6.19
CA ASN A 172 12.61 6.38 -7.49
C ASN A 172 11.46 6.15 -8.47
N ASN A 173 10.97 7.23 -9.07
CA ASN A 173 9.92 7.13 -10.07
C ASN A 173 10.46 6.54 -11.39
N ILE A 174 9.67 5.67 -12.02
CA ILE A 174 9.96 5.13 -13.35
C ILE A 174 9.10 5.89 -14.36
N ILE A 175 9.70 6.33 -15.47
CA ILE A 175 9.01 7.15 -16.47
C ILE A 175 9.19 6.55 -17.86
N GLY A 176 8.08 6.22 -18.51
CA GLY A 176 8.00 5.92 -19.94
C GLY A 176 7.45 7.11 -20.72
N ARG A 177 7.93 7.34 -21.95
CA ARG A 177 7.49 8.49 -22.76
C ARG A 177 7.25 8.12 -24.21
N LEU A 178 6.14 8.59 -24.75
CA LEU A 178 5.84 8.58 -26.19
C LEU A 178 5.76 10.04 -26.66
N ARG A 179 6.60 10.40 -27.64
CA ARG A 179 6.74 11.78 -28.11
C ARG A 179 5.93 12.04 -29.37
N SER A 180 5.22 13.16 -29.38
CA SER A 180 4.67 13.74 -30.61
C SER A 180 5.79 14.14 -31.57
N SER A 181 5.45 14.33 -32.84
CA SER A 181 6.37 14.95 -33.82
C SER A 181 6.53 16.46 -33.58
N ASP A 182 5.53 17.11 -32.97
CA ASP A 182 5.59 18.52 -32.61
C ASP A 182 6.31 18.71 -31.26
N ARG A 183 7.28 19.63 -31.25
CA ARG A 183 8.08 19.96 -30.06
C ARG A 183 7.27 20.68 -28.99
N SER A 184 6.27 21.46 -29.40
CA SER A 184 5.39 22.23 -28.50
C SER A 184 4.13 21.45 -28.10
N ALA A 185 4.02 20.18 -28.50
CA ALA A 185 2.84 19.36 -28.21
C ALA A 185 2.59 19.26 -26.70
N PRO A 186 1.33 19.44 -26.27
CA PRO A 186 0.96 19.29 -24.87
C PRO A 186 1.13 17.84 -24.39
N THR A 187 1.28 17.68 -23.08
CA THR A 187 1.55 16.36 -22.47
C THR A 187 0.36 15.87 -21.66
N ILE A 188 0.00 14.60 -21.83
CA ILE A 188 -0.92 13.87 -20.96
C ILE A 188 -0.11 12.85 -20.17
N ALA A 189 -0.30 12.82 -18.84
CA ALA A 189 0.35 11.86 -17.96
C ALA A 189 -0.62 10.76 -17.54
N PHE A 190 -0.21 9.51 -17.63
CA PHE A 190 -0.82 8.37 -16.94
C PHE A 190 0.04 8.03 -15.73
N VAL A 191 -0.59 7.92 -14.56
CA VAL A 191 0.14 7.81 -13.29
C VAL A 191 -0.40 6.65 -12.47
N ALA A 192 0.48 5.79 -11.95
CA ALA A 192 0.11 4.79 -10.94
C ALA A 192 1.26 4.65 -9.95
N HIS A 193 0.96 4.53 -8.67
CA HIS A 193 1.99 4.21 -7.69
C HIS A 193 2.26 2.70 -7.60
N TYR A 194 3.53 2.29 -7.49
CA TYR A 194 3.91 0.86 -7.53
C TYR A 194 4.18 0.25 -6.15
N ASP A 195 4.08 1.03 -5.07
CA ASP A 195 4.28 0.57 -3.70
C ASP A 195 3.01 -0.04 -3.08
N SER A 196 3.23 -1.02 -2.20
CA SER A 196 2.21 -1.71 -1.41
C SER A 196 2.30 -1.31 0.06
N HIS A 197 1.23 -1.58 0.82
CA HIS A 197 1.20 -1.32 2.25
C HIS A 197 0.27 -2.28 2.98
N ALA A 198 0.68 -2.66 4.19
CA ALA A 198 -0.09 -3.43 5.15
C ALA A 198 0.48 -3.20 6.56
N ALA A 199 -0.19 -3.71 7.61
CA ALA A 199 0.31 -3.63 8.98
C ALA A 199 1.74 -4.20 9.10
N PHE A 200 2.04 -5.23 8.32
CA PHE A 200 3.36 -5.86 8.16
C PHE A 200 3.89 -5.58 6.75
N PRO A 201 4.64 -4.48 6.52
CA PRO A 201 5.01 -4.04 5.18
C PRO A 201 5.80 -5.10 4.38
N GLY A 202 6.61 -5.91 5.05
CA GLY A 202 7.38 -6.98 4.39
C GLY A 202 6.52 -8.11 3.84
N ALA A 203 5.27 -8.24 4.28
CA ALA A 203 4.32 -9.24 3.81
C ALA A 203 3.23 -8.64 2.89
N ALA A 204 3.29 -7.34 2.60
CA ALA A 204 2.30 -6.65 1.78
C ALA A 204 2.51 -6.96 0.29
N VAL A 205 1.54 -7.61 -0.35
CA VAL A 205 1.59 -7.94 -1.78
C VAL A 205 1.18 -6.75 -2.63
N GLY A 206 0.03 -6.15 -2.34
CA GLY A 206 -0.43 -4.95 -3.05
C GLY A 206 -1.03 -5.22 -4.43
N ALA A 207 -1.62 -6.40 -4.64
CA ALA A 207 -2.06 -6.86 -5.95
C ALA A 207 -3.05 -5.89 -6.62
N ASP A 208 -4.21 -5.66 -6.02
CA ASP A 208 -5.20 -4.75 -6.56
C ASP A 208 -5.24 -3.41 -5.85
N SER A 209 -4.60 -3.24 -4.69
CA SER A 209 -4.47 -1.92 -4.08
C SER A 209 -3.68 -0.94 -4.95
N ASN A 210 -2.74 -1.41 -5.78
CA ASN A 210 -2.38 -0.75 -7.03
C ASN A 210 -1.49 -1.56 -8.02
N GLY A 211 -1.09 -2.81 -7.73
CA GLY A 211 -0.38 -3.63 -8.71
C GLY A 211 -1.13 -3.75 -10.04
N SER A 212 -2.46 -3.80 -9.99
CA SER A 212 -3.34 -3.73 -11.16
C SER A 212 -3.17 -2.43 -11.95
N GLY A 213 -3.06 -1.28 -11.29
CA GLY A 213 -2.80 0.00 -11.95
C GLY A 213 -1.44 0.05 -12.66
N VAL A 214 -0.42 -0.57 -12.06
CA VAL A 214 0.91 -0.74 -12.69
C VAL A 214 0.79 -1.52 -14.00
N VAL A 215 0.07 -2.65 -13.98
CA VAL A 215 -0.17 -3.49 -15.16
C VAL A 215 -0.97 -2.74 -16.21
N VAL A 216 -2.05 -2.04 -15.81
CA VAL A 216 -2.86 -1.23 -16.72
C VAL A 216 -1.99 -0.19 -17.45
N LEU A 217 -1.08 0.51 -16.75
CA LEU A 217 -0.18 1.47 -17.40
C LEU A 217 0.77 0.82 -18.39
N LEU A 218 1.32 -0.36 -18.08
CA LEU A 218 2.21 -1.09 -18.97
C LEU A 218 1.47 -1.50 -20.25
N GLU A 219 0.24 -1.99 -20.12
CA GLU A 219 -0.60 -2.39 -21.25
C GLU A 219 -1.03 -1.19 -22.09
N LEU A 220 -1.46 -0.09 -21.46
CA LEU A 220 -1.77 1.15 -22.16
C LEU A 220 -0.55 1.66 -22.93
N LEU A 221 0.65 1.63 -22.33
CA LEU A 221 1.89 2.00 -23.03
C LEU A 221 2.13 1.10 -24.25
N ALA A 222 1.94 -0.22 -24.12
CA ALA A 222 2.08 -1.17 -25.22
C ALA A 222 1.08 -0.92 -26.35
N ILE A 223 -0.17 -0.58 -26.02
CA ILE A 223 -1.22 -0.22 -26.98
C ILE A 223 -0.88 1.11 -27.68
N PHE A 224 -0.65 2.17 -26.90
CA PHE A 224 -0.38 3.50 -27.45
C PHE A 224 0.91 3.55 -28.27
N ARG A 225 1.94 2.79 -27.91
CA ARG A 225 3.18 2.72 -28.69
C ARG A 225 2.92 2.46 -30.18
N LYS A 226 1.99 1.56 -30.51
CA LYS A 226 1.64 1.24 -31.91
C LYS A 226 1.13 2.47 -32.68
N LEU A 227 0.41 3.37 -32.01
CA LEU A 227 -0.07 4.62 -32.58
C LEU A 227 1.08 5.60 -32.87
N TYR A 228 2.10 5.61 -32.01
CA TYR A 228 3.27 6.50 -32.09
C TYR A 228 4.37 6.00 -33.04
N GLU A 229 4.34 4.73 -33.45
CA GLU A 229 5.32 4.15 -34.38
C GLU A 229 5.25 4.75 -35.79
N LYS A 230 4.05 5.05 -36.29
CA LYS A 230 3.86 5.60 -37.64
C LYS A 230 3.58 7.11 -37.60
N PRO A 231 4.29 7.94 -38.38
CA PRO A 231 4.02 9.38 -38.44
C PRO A 231 2.56 9.73 -38.81
N ALA A 232 1.92 8.92 -39.66
CA ALA A 232 0.55 9.15 -40.11
C ALA A 232 -0.52 8.94 -39.04
N THR A 233 -0.24 8.12 -38.01
CA THR A 233 -1.18 7.84 -36.91
C THR A 233 -0.78 8.52 -35.62
N ARG A 234 0.43 9.10 -35.54
CA ARG A 234 0.97 9.71 -34.34
C ARG A 234 0.12 10.93 -33.95
N PRO A 235 -0.44 10.96 -32.74
CA PRO A 235 -1.29 12.07 -32.30
C PRO A 235 -0.44 13.30 -31.94
N PRO A 236 -1.03 14.51 -31.97
CA PRO A 236 -0.34 15.76 -31.65
C PRO A 236 -0.18 15.99 -30.14
N PHE A 237 0.02 14.92 -29.36
CA PHE A 237 0.18 14.97 -27.90
C PHE A 237 1.39 14.14 -27.48
N ASN A 238 2.06 14.53 -26.40
CA ASN A 238 3.02 13.68 -25.71
C ASN A 238 2.28 12.82 -24.68
N LEU A 239 2.61 11.52 -24.58
CA LEU A 239 2.19 10.69 -23.45
C LEU A 239 3.36 10.41 -22.54
N VAL A 240 3.13 10.53 -21.23
CA VAL A 240 4.08 10.15 -20.19
C VAL A 240 3.40 9.14 -19.28
N PHE A 241 4.06 8.02 -19.04
CA PHE A 241 3.62 6.97 -18.13
C PHE A 241 4.53 7.02 -16.91
N VAL A 242 3.97 7.27 -15.74
CA VAL A 242 4.73 7.50 -14.51
C VAL A 242 4.34 6.44 -13.50
N TRP A 243 5.28 5.57 -13.15
CA TRP A 243 5.14 4.69 -12.01
C TRP A 243 5.80 5.35 -10.80
N THR A 244 4.97 5.88 -9.90
CA THR A 244 5.43 6.66 -8.75
C THR A 244 5.79 5.75 -7.58
N ALA A 245 6.87 6.10 -6.88
CA ALA A 245 7.21 5.43 -5.63
C ALA A 245 6.52 6.11 -4.45
N ALA A 246 6.37 5.40 -3.32
CA ALA A 246 5.82 5.98 -2.09
C ALA A 246 4.43 6.64 -2.25
N GLY A 247 3.55 6.02 -3.04
CA GLY A 247 2.12 6.33 -3.15
C GLY A 247 1.39 6.19 -1.83
N LYS A 248 1.61 5.07 -1.13
CA LYS A 248 1.00 4.78 0.18
C LYS A 248 1.52 5.70 1.30
N TYR A 249 2.63 6.40 1.07
CA TYR A 249 3.19 7.40 1.98
C TYR A 249 2.81 8.83 1.57
N ASN A 250 1.51 9.07 1.34
CA ASN A 250 0.98 10.37 0.92
C ASN A 250 1.54 10.85 -0.43
N TYR A 251 1.70 9.92 -1.38
CA TYR A 251 2.09 10.17 -2.77
C TYR A 251 3.35 11.03 -2.94
N GLN A 252 4.42 10.68 -2.24
CA GLN A 252 5.69 11.44 -2.34
C GLN A 252 6.32 11.32 -3.73
N GLY A 253 6.21 10.17 -4.40
CA GLY A 253 6.70 10.02 -5.77
C GLY A 253 5.97 10.94 -6.75
N ALA A 254 4.64 11.03 -6.67
CA ALA A 254 3.88 11.97 -7.49
C ALA A 254 4.28 13.43 -7.20
N ARG A 255 4.46 13.78 -5.92
CA ARG A 255 4.95 15.11 -5.53
C ARG A 255 6.31 15.42 -6.16
N GLN A 256 7.27 14.50 -6.04
CA GLN A 256 8.59 14.67 -6.64
C GLN A 256 8.50 14.79 -8.16
N PHE A 257 7.70 13.94 -8.82
CA PHE A 257 7.48 14.03 -10.26
C PHE A 257 6.96 15.40 -10.68
N ILE A 258 6.00 15.97 -9.95
CA ILE A 258 5.46 17.30 -10.26
C ILE A 258 6.53 18.39 -10.06
N GLU A 259 7.31 18.30 -8.99
CA GLU A 259 8.41 19.24 -8.73
C GLU A 259 9.48 19.16 -9.83
N ASP A 260 9.87 17.95 -10.25
CA ASP A 260 10.81 17.70 -11.35
C ASP A 260 10.25 18.18 -12.70
N PHE A 261 8.95 17.98 -12.95
CA PHE A 261 8.28 18.41 -14.18
C PHE A 261 8.16 19.93 -14.29
N GLN A 262 7.91 20.63 -13.17
CA GLN A 262 7.77 22.08 -13.13
C GLN A 262 9.11 22.82 -13.08
N SER A 263 10.19 22.15 -12.64
CA SER A 263 11.52 22.75 -12.54
C SER A 263 12.21 22.80 -13.91
N ALA A 264 11.99 23.89 -14.65
CA ALA A 264 12.79 24.26 -15.82
C ALA A 264 14.27 24.42 -15.40
N GLY A 265 15.05 23.35 -15.50
CA GLY A 265 16.47 23.38 -15.09
C GLY A 265 17.08 22.04 -14.66
N ILE A 266 16.29 21.00 -14.37
CA ILE A 266 16.86 19.67 -14.03
C ILE A 266 16.86 18.74 -15.26
N ALA A 267 17.47 19.23 -16.35
CA ALA A 267 17.69 18.46 -17.58
C ALA A 267 18.50 17.16 -17.37
N TYR A 268 19.07 16.96 -16.18
CA TYR A 268 19.87 15.78 -15.84
C TYR A 268 19.07 14.57 -15.33
N VAL A 269 17.82 14.74 -14.88
CA VAL A 269 17.01 13.61 -14.35
C VAL A 269 15.90 13.21 -15.32
N TYR A 270 15.23 14.17 -15.96
CA TYR A 270 14.28 13.91 -17.04
C TYR A 270 14.38 15.02 -18.10
N PRO A 271 14.68 14.72 -19.39
CA PRO A 271 14.77 15.73 -20.42
C PRO A 271 13.36 16.17 -20.87
N PHE A 272 12.75 17.07 -20.09
CA PHE A 272 11.59 17.85 -20.49
C PHE A 272 12.08 19.20 -21.04
N PRO A 273 11.96 19.45 -22.35
CA PRO A 273 12.09 20.78 -22.93
C PRO A 273 11.23 21.84 -22.21
N ASP A 274 11.70 23.08 -22.19
CA ASP A 274 11.08 24.23 -21.48
C ASP A 274 9.63 24.57 -21.92
N ASP A 275 9.19 24.05 -23.07
CA ASP A 275 7.85 24.30 -23.65
C ASP A 275 6.81 23.20 -23.38
N HIS A 276 7.10 22.21 -22.52
CA HIS A 276 6.12 21.17 -22.20
C HIS A 276 5.17 21.56 -21.06
N HIS A 277 3.90 21.79 -21.41
CA HIS A 277 2.83 21.93 -20.44
C HIS A 277 2.08 20.59 -20.25
N LEU A 278 1.84 20.20 -18.99
CA LEU A 278 1.00 19.06 -18.63
C LEU A 278 -0.47 19.47 -18.73
N GLU A 279 -1.16 18.95 -19.73
CA GLU A 279 -2.56 19.26 -20.01
C GLU A 279 -3.51 18.53 -19.06
N LEU A 280 -3.23 17.25 -18.79
CA LEU A 280 -4.02 16.40 -17.90
C LEU A 280 -3.17 15.27 -17.32
N ALA A 281 -3.31 15.02 -16.02
CA ALA A 281 -2.86 13.77 -15.39
C ALA A 281 -4.05 12.85 -15.08
N ILE A 282 -3.97 11.62 -15.57
CA ILE A 282 -4.92 10.54 -15.31
C ILE A 282 -4.22 9.56 -14.38
N CYS A 283 -4.50 9.67 -13.09
CA CYS A 283 -4.03 8.70 -12.11
C CYS A 283 -4.92 7.46 -12.16
N VAL A 284 -4.38 6.27 -11.94
CA VAL A 284 -5.14 5.03 -11.85
C VAL A 284 -4.83 4.31 -10.54
N GLU A 285 -5.86 3.73 -9.93
CA GLU A 285 -5.73 2.94 -8.70
C GLU A 285 -6.77 1.82 -8.68
N ALA A 286 -6.40 0.59 -8.32
CA ALA A 286 -7.33 -0.53 -8.12
C ALA A 286 -8.32 -0.75 -9.26
N LEU A 287 -7.79 -1.21 -10.40
CA LEU A 287 -8.56 -1.45 -11.63
C LEU A 287 -8.68 -2.95 -11.98
N GLY A 288 -8.24 -3.85 -11.09
CA GLY A 288 -8.23 -5.28 -11.35
C GLY A 288 -9.37 -6.07 -10.73
N GLY A 289 -9.94 -5.61 -9.64
CA GLY A 289 -11.08 -6.25 -8.99
C GLY A 289 -12.42 -5.98 -9.66
N ALA A 290 -13.47 -6.64 -9.16
CA ALA A 290 -14.84 -6.40 -9.60
C ALA A 290 -15.39 -5.06 -9.09
N GLY A 291 -16.29 -4.46 -9.87
CA GLY A 291 -17.03 -3.25 -9.50
C GLY A 291 -17.09 -2.21 -10.62
N SER A 292 -17.90 -1.18 -10.38
CA SER A 292 -18.03 -0.03 -11.29
C SER A 292 -16.78 0.84 -11.30
N LEU A 293 -16.45 1.38 -12.47
CA LEU A 293 -15.36 2.35 -12.61
C LEU A 293 -15.81 3.70 -12.07
N ARG A 294 -14.97 4.33 -11.25
CA ARG A 294 -15.23 5.65 -10.69
C ARG A 294 -14.13 6.61 -11.10
N MET A 295 -14.53 7.82 -11.48
CA MET A 295 -13.62 8.92 -11.68
C MET A 295 -13.72 9.84 -10.46
N HIS A 296 -12.64 9.87 -9.69
CA HIS A 296 -12.47 10.74 -8.54
C HIS A 296 -11.87 12.07 -9.00
N ALA A 297 -12.55 13.17 -8.66
CA ALA A 297 -12.12 14.52 -9.02
C ALA A 297 -12.25 15.49 -7.82
N SER A 298 -11.55 16.62 -7.90
CA SER A 298 -11.56 17.61 -6.82
C SER A 298 -12.83 18.49 -6.80
N LYS A 299 -13.52 18.59 -7.95
CA LYS A 299 -14.67 19.45 -8.17
C LYS A 299 -15.64 18.80 -9.15
N GLN A 300 -16.92 19.08 -8.97
CA GLN A 300 -17.97 18.72 -9.93
C GLN A 300 -17.85 19.61 -11.18
N PRO A 301 -17.91 19.07 -12.39
CA PRO A 301 -18.13 19.88 -13.58
C PRO A 301 -19.49 20.58 -13.50
N ALA A 302 -19.59 21.80 -14.03
CA ALA A 302 -20.87 22.50 -14.09
C ALA A 302 -21.81 21.81 -15.10
N ASP A 303 -23.09 21.69 -14.75
CA ASP A 303 -24.12 21.16 -15.65
C ASP A 303 -24.41 22.17 -16.77
N GLY A 304 -24.14 21.77 -18.01
CA GLY A 304 -24.47 22.56 -19.20
C GLY A 304 -23.38 23.53 -19.65
N SER A 305 -23.08 23.48 -20.95
CA SER A 305 -22.25 24.40 -21.76
C SER A 305 -21.56 25.54 -21.00
N ALA A 306 -20.34 25.30 -20.54
CA ALA A 306 -19.40 26.39 -20.25
C ALA A 306 -18.32 26.47 -21.34
N ALA A 307 -18.69 26.19 -22.60
CA ALA A 307 -17.83 26.51 -23.73
C ALA A 307 -17.87 28.02 -24.09
N ASP A 308 -18.89 28.75 -23.64
CA ASP A 308 -19.18 30.13 -24.11
C ASP A 308 -18.77 31.25 -23.14
N SER A 309 -18.19 30.95 -21.98
CA SER A 309 -17.70 31.98 -21.05
C SER A 309 -16.23 31.75 -20.68
N CYS A 310 -15.41 31.49 -21.69
CA CYS A 310 -14.00 31.85 -21.65
C CYS A 310 -13.89 33.32 -22.06
N LEU A 311 -12.84 34.02 -21.60
CA LEU A 311 -12.51 35.42 -21.95
C LEU A 311 -13.14 36.52 -21.08
N GLN A 312 -12.92 36.47 -19.75
CA GLN A 312 -12.70 37.68 -18.93
C GLN A 312 -12.36 37.31 -17.48
N PHE A 313 -11.17 36.77 -17.23
CA PHE A 313 -10.70 36.59 -15.85
C PHE A 313 -9.24 37.04 -15.72
N SER A 314 -9.05 38.14 -14.99
CA SER A 314 -7.76 38.65 -14.53
C SER A 314 -7.22 37.91 -13.30
N ASP A 315 -8.00 36.98 -12.73
CA ASP A 315 -7.60 36.11 -11.62
C ASP A 315 -7.32 34.68 -12.13
N LEU A 316 -6.15 34.14 -11.81
CA LEU A 316 -5.69 32.80 -12.25
C LEU A 316 -6.48 31.65 -11.60
N ARG A 317 -7.14 31.88 -10.47
CA ARG A 317 -7.89 30.87 -9.71
C ARG A 317 -9.19 30.40 -10.40
N PRO A 318 -10.07 31.28 -10.91
CA PRO A 318 -11.23 30.85 -11.69
C PRO A 318 -10.83 30.16 -13.00
N PHE A 319 -9.75 30.60 -13.65
CA PHE A 319 -9.26 29.99 -14.89
C PHE A 319 -8.83 28.52 -14.72
N PHE A 320 -7.98 28.22 -13.73
CA PHE A 320 -7.59 26.82 -13.46
C PHE A 320 -8.78 25.94 -13.13
N THR A 321 -9.72 26.45 -12.32
CA THR A 321 -10.93 25.71 -11.94
C THR A 321 -11.73 25.32 -13.17
N HIS A 322 -11.94 26.26 -14.09
CA HIS A 322 -12.67 26.03 -15.33
C HIS A 322 -12.00 24.98 -16.22
N ILE A 323 -10.68 25.10 -16.41
CA ILE A 323 -9.89 24.13 -17.19
C ILE A 323 -9.97 22.73 -16.60
N SER A 324 -9.77 22.60 -15.29
CA SER A 324 -9.82 21.31 -14.61
C SER A 324 -11.19 20.66 -14.76
N THR A 325 -12.29 21.42 -14.58
CA THR A 325 -13.65 20.91 -14.79
C THR A 325 -13.93 20.54 -16.25
N PHE A 326 -13.37 21.29 -17.21
CA PHE A 326 -13.52 21.01 -18.63
C PHE A 326 -12.89 19.67 -19.03
N TYR A 327 -11.64 19.42 -18.64
CA TYR A 327 -10.99 18.14 -18.93
C TYR A 327 -11.68 16.97 -18.22
N THR A 328 -12.14 17.20 -16.98
CA THR A 328 -12.89 16.22 -16.20
C THR A 328 -14.19 15.82 -16.93
N ASP A 329 -15.03 16.80 -17.33
CA ASP A 329 -16.27 16.52 -18.07
C ASP A 329 -16.00 15.84 -19.41
N ARG A 330 -15.02 16.34 -20.17
CA ARG A 330 -14.66 15.78 -21.47
C ARG A 330 -14.22 14.32 -21.35
N LEU A 331 -13.37 14.00 -20.38
CA LEU A 331 -12.91 12.63 -20.14
C LEU A 331 -14.08 11.74 -19.68
N LEU A 332 -14.91 12.20 -18.74
CA LEU A 332 -16.06 11.45 -18.25
C LEU A 332 -17.03 11.08 -19.36
N ARG A 333 -17.37 12.03 -20.24
CA ARG A 333 -18.26 11.79 -21.38
C ARG A 333 -17.65 10.79 -22.36
N ARG A 334 -16.34 10.87 -22.62
CA ARG A 334 -15.64 9.92 -23.50
C ARG A 334 -15.63 8.52 -22.90
N LEU A 335 -15.37 8.37 -21.60
CA LEU A 335 -15.40 7.09 -20.91
C LEU A 335 -16.80 6.46 -20.93
N ARG A 336 -17.84 7.24 -20.60
CA ARG A 336 -19.24 6.77 -20.64
C ARG A 336 -19.67 6.37 -22.05
N HIS A 337 -19.18 7.05 -23.07
CA HIS A 337 -19.49 6.72 -24.46
C HIS A 337 -18.72 5.47 -24.94
N ALA A 338 -17.45 5.33 -24.54
CA ALA A 338 -16.61 4.19 -24.92
C ALA A 338 -17.05 2.89 -24.23
N ALA A 339 -17.57 2.98 -23.00
CA ALA A 339 -18.01 1.83 -22.21
C ALA A 339 -19.51 1.91 -21.88
N PRO A 340 -20.42 1.75 -22.87
CA PRO A 340 -21.87 1.89 -22.64
C PRO A 340 -22.44 0.84 -21.69
N ASN A 341 -21.76 -0.30 -21.55
CA ASN A 341 -22.14 -1.41 -20.67
C ASN A 341 -21.51 -1.32 -19.26
N GLN A 342 -20.77 -0.25 -18.96
CA GLN A 342 -20.12 -0.04 -17.67
C GLN A 342 -20.59 1.28 -17.07
N SER A 343 -21.05 1.26 -15.82
CA SER A 343 -21.34 2.51 -15.11
C SER A 343 -20.03 3.20 -14.74
N VAL A 344 -19.82 4.40 -15.31
CA VAL A 344 -18.73 5.30 -14.93
C VAL A 344 -19.30 6.42 -14.03
N GLU A 345 -19.06 6.27 -12.74
CA GLU A 345 -19.53 7.21 -11.71
C GLU A 345 -18.52 8.34 -11.49
N LEU A 346 -19.01 9.56 -11.30
CA LEU A 346 -18.17 10.68 -10.88
C LEU A 346 -18.29 10.84 -9.36
N VAL A 347 -17.17 10.76 -8.65
CA VAL A 347 -17.07 10.99 -7.22
C VAL A 347 -16.23 12.23 -7.00
N THR A 348 -16.73 13.20 -6.23
CA THR A 348 -16.01 14.45 -5.99
C THR A 348 -15.67 14.63 -4.53
N LYS A 349 -14.45 15.08 -4.26
CA LYS A 349 -13.96 15.39 -2.92
C LYS A 349 -13.15 16.67 -2.95
N LYS A 350 -13.55 17.66 -2.13
CA LYS A 350 -12.77 18.88 -1.97
C LYS A 350 -11.40 18.57 -1.36
N ILE A 351 -10.34 19.11 -1.96
CA ILE A 351 -8.98 18.92 -1.48
C ILE A 351 -8.77 19.68 -0.17
N SER A 352 -8.17 19.00 0.81
CA SER A 352 -7.70 19.59 2.06
C SER A 352 -6.18 19.54 2.11
N VAL A 353 -5.53 20.70 2.30
CA VAL A 353 -4.05 20.79 2.39
C VAL A 353 -3.55 20.42 3.80
N ASN A 354 -4.45 20.41 4.79
CA ASN A 354 -4.13 20.12 6.19
C ASN A 354 -4.15 18.62 6.52
N GLN A 355 -4.52 17.77 5.55
CA GLN A 355 -4.61 16.32 5.72
C GLN A 355 -3.81 15.63 4.62
N PRO A 356 -3.41 14.36 4.83
CA PRO A 356 -2.89 13.53 3.76
C PRO A 356 -3.88 13.49 2.58
N SER A 357 -3.32 13.47 1.37
CA SER A 357 -4.13 13.43 0.15
C SER A 357 -4.92 12.13 0.10
N ALA A 358 -6.20 12.20 -0.26
CA ALA A 358 -7.02 10.99 -0.39
C ALA A 358 -6.61 10.19 -1.62
N TRP A 359 -6.45 10.88 -2.74
CA TRP A 359 -6.15 10.34 -4.06
C TRP A 359 -4.89 11.00 -4.64
N GLU A 360 -4.21 10.28 -5.53
CA GLU A 360 -2.95 10.74 -6.13
C GLU A 360 -3.14 12.05 -6.92
N HIS A 361 -4.28 12.21 -7.61
CA HIS A 361 -4.60 13.42 -8.38
C HIS A 361 -4.64 14.71 -7.53
N GLU A 362 -4.85 14.60 -6.21
CA GLU A 362 -4.86 15.77 -5.34
C GLU A 362 -3.48 16.46 -5.33
N LYS A 363 -2.37 15.72 -5.49
CA LYS A 363 -1.01 16.31 -5.57
C LYS A 363 -0.85 17.24 -6.77
N PHE A 364 -1.37 16.83 -7.93
CA PHE A 364 -1.37 17.60 -9.16
C PHE A 364 -2.25 18.84 -9.02
N ASN A 365 -3.47 18.67 -8.53
CA ASN A 365 -4.43 19.77 -8.38
C ASN A 365 -3.95 20.83 -7.36
N ILE A 366 -3.25 20.44 -6.28
CA ILE A 366 -2.60 21.39 -5.34
C ILE A 366 -1.60 22.30 -6.08
N LYS A 367 -0.89 21.75 -7.06
CA LYS A 367 0.08 22.47 -7.91
C LYS A 367 -0.56 23.10 -9.15
N ARG A 368 -1.90 23.17 -9.19
CA ARG A 368 -2.70 23.72 -10.30
C ARG A 368 -2.47 23.00 -11.63
N LEU A 369 -2.25 21.69 -11.59
CA LEU A 369 -2.19 20.82 -12.75
C LEU A 369 -3.48 20.00 -12.83
N PRO A 370 -4.25 20.04 -13.94
CA PRO A 370 -5.50 19.31 -14.04
C PRO A 370 -5.28 17.81 -13.87
N ALA A 371 -5.99 17.19 -12.93
CA ALA A 371 -5.88 15.76 -12.69
C ALA A 371 -7.13 15.11 -12.11
N VAL A 372 -7.31 13.83 -12.43
CA VAL A 372 -8.34 12.93 -11.90
C VAL A 372 -7.74 11.56 -11.54
N THR A 373 -8.41 10.80 -10.67
CA THR A 373 -8.07 9.39 -10.41
C THR A 373 -9.18 8.47 -10.89
N LEU A 374 -8.84 7.49 -11.74
CA LEU A 374 -9.73 6.40 -12.11
C LEU A 374 -9.51 5.23 -11.15
N SER A 375 -10.57 4.79 -10.48
CA SER A 375 -10.50 3.68 -9.54
C SER A 375 -11.83 2.97 -9.42
N ARG A 376 -11.82 1.66 -9.11
CA ARG A 376 -13.05 0.98 -8.69
C ARG A 376 -13.43 1.29 -7.25
N LEU A 377 -12.51 1.78 -6.43
CA LEU A 377 -12.76 1.99 -5.01
C LEU A 377 -13.72 3.17 -4.82
N ALA A 378 -14.74 2.98 -3.98
CA ALA A 378 -15.71 4.02 -3.66
C ALA A 378 -15.11 5.10 -2.73
N THR A 379 -14.19 4.69 -1.87
CA THR A 379 -13.55 5.56 -0.87
C THR A 379 -12.05 5.34 -0.86
N HIS A 380 -11.32 6.42 -0.57
CA HIS A 380 -9.88 6.41 -0.36
C HIS A 380 -9.43 5.66 0.90
N ASP A 381 -10.33 5.36 1.84
CA ASP A 381 -9.99 4.61 3.07
C ASP A 381 -10.40 3.14 2.99
N ASP A 382 -10.57 2.61 1.77
CA ASP A 382 -10.87 1.20 1.56
C ASP A 382 -9.78 0.31 2.18
N ALA A 383 -10.20 -0.74 2.88
CA ALA A 383 -9.31 -1.63 3.61
C ALA A 383 -8.28 -2.32 2.71
N ILE A 384 -8.61 -2.58 1.43
CA ILE A 384 -7.69 -3.23 0.50
C ILE A 384 -6.39 -2.44 0.33
N ARG A 385 -6.42 -1.12 0.49
CA ARG A 385 -5.24 -0.25 0.34
C ARG A 385 -4.14 -0.52 1.37
N LYS A 386 -4.47 -1.20 2.47
CA LYS A 386 -3.64 -1.35 3.67
C LYS A 386 -3.68 -2.78 4.21
N SER A 387 -3.94 -3.79 3.36
CA SER A 387 -4.16 -5.16 3.82
C SER A 387 -3.24 -6.19 3.17
N MET A 388 -2.78 -7.14 3.98
CA MET A 388 -2.12 -8.36 3.53
C MET A 388 -3.03 -9.28 2.73
N LEU A 389 -4.35 -9.12 2.85
CA LEU A 389 -5.33 -9.89 2.09
C LEU A 389 -5.38 -9.48 0.62
N ASP A 390 -4.75 -8.37 0.23
CA ASP A 390 -4.66 -7.89 -1.15
C ASP A 390 -3.73 -8.75 -2.01
N THR A 391 -4.22 -9.94 -2.35
CA THR A 391 -3.55 -11.02 -3.08
C THR A 391 -3.95 -11.04 -4.55
N PRO A 392 -3.17 -11.71 -5.42
CA PRO A 392 -3.47 -11.80 -6.85
C PRO A 392 -4.80 -12.49 -7.16
N SER A 393 -5.32 -13.32 -6.25
CA SER A 393 -6.62 -14.00 -6.43
C SER A 393 -7.81 -13.05 -6.51
N GLN A 394 -7.66 -11.81 -6.01
CA GLN A 394 -8.70 -10.79 -6.09
C GLN A 394 -8.81 -10.14 -7.48
N LEU A 395 -7.81 -10.36 -8.33
CA LEU A 395 -7.77 -9.80 -9.67
C LEU A 395 -8.66 -10.61 -10.61
N SER A 396 -9.43 -9.91 -11.44
CA SER A 396 -10.18 -10.47 -12.55
C SER A 396 -9.55 -10.00 -13.85
N LEU A 397 -9.00 -10.95 -14.63
CA LEU A 397 -8.41 -10.65 -15.93
C LEU A 397 -9.44 -10.03 -16.89
N GLU A 398 -10.68 -10.52 -16.87
CA GLU A 398 -11.77 -9.99 -17.69
C GLU A 398 -12.05 -8.52 -17.37
N ASN A 399 -12.13 -8.16 -16.09
CA ASN A 399 -12.35 -6.77 -15.67
C ASN A 399 -11.16 -5.89 -16.04
N MET A 400 -9.93 -6.40 -15.92
CA MET A 400 -8.73 -5.68 -16.33
C MET A 400 -8.73 -5.42 -17.84
N GLU A 401 -8.99 -6.45 -18.65
CA GLU A 401 -9.08 -6.31 -20.10
C GLU A 401 -10.17 -5.31 -20.50
N GLN A 402 -11.33 -5.36 -19.84
CA GLN A 402 -12.41 -4.40 -20.06
C GLN A 402 -11.99 -2.97 -19.69
N ASN A 403 -11.30 -2.77 -18.56
CA ASN A 403 -10.85 -1.45 -18.13
C ASN A 403 -9.70 -0.87 -18.98
N ILE A 404 -8.90 -1.74 -19.61
CA ILE A 404 -7.79 -1.34 -20.49
C ILE A 404 -8.27 -0.95 -21.89
N ARG A 405 -9.28 -1.66 -22.43
CA ARG A 405 -9.86 -1.40 -23.75
C ARG A 405 -10.71 -0.15 -23.77
#